data_AF-A0A512BHU3-F1
#
_entry.id   AF-A0A512BHU3-F1
#
_cell.length_a   1.000
_cell.length_b   1.000
_cell.length_c   1.000
_cell.angle_alpha   90.00
_cell.angle_beta   90.00
_cell.angle_gamma   90.00
#
_symmetry.space_group_name_H-M   'P 1'
#
loop_
_entity.id
_entity.type
_entity.pdbx_description
1 polymer ?
#
loop_
_entity_poly.entity_id
_entity_poly.type
_entity_poly.pdbx_seq_one_letter_code
_entity_poly.pdbx_strand_id
1 'polypeptide(L)'
;MKNCPNCNHQNPDEAKFCETCGTALAGNIPQSFLANQTNTTTSEGTKIGLAILSFIIPIVGIVLGISQMNDKDPSKKAAGKTYLYLGIGGLVLACLYASVVGSSGY
;
A
#
# COMPACT_ATOMS: atom_id res chain seq x y z
N MET A 1 16.93 -11.93 37.20
CA MET A 1 16.77 -10.86 36.20
C MET A 1 17.38 -11.33 34.90
N LYS A 2 16.80 -11.01 33.74
CA LYS A 2 17.30 -11.43 32.42
C LYS A 2 17.54 -10.24 31.49
N ASN A 3 18.62 -10.31 30.72
CA ASN A 3 18.94 -9.29 29.73
C ASN A 3 18.20 -9.56 28.42
N CYS A 4 17.71 -8.49 27.78
CA CYS A 4 17.09 -8.57 26.48
C CYS A 4 18.14 -8.92 25.39
N PRO A 5 17.92 -9.95 24.56
CA PRO A 5 18.90 -10.31 23.51
C PRO A 5 19.01 -9.26 22.39
N ASN A 6 18.05 -8.34 22.27
CA ASN A 6 18.02 -7.31 21.22
C ASN A 6 18.64 -5.98 21.67
N CYS A 7 18.28 -5.48 22.86
CA CYS A 7 18.75 -4.17 23.33
C CYS A 7 19.62 -4.24 24.61
N ASN A 8 19.86 -5.44 25.13
CA ASN A 8 20.62 -5.71 26.35
C ASN A 8 20.07 -5.10 27.65
N HIS A 9 18.90 -4.46 27.62
CA HIS A 9 18.22 -3.95 28.80
C HIS A 9 17.93 -5.07 29.81
N GLN A 10 18.11 -4.79 31.09
CA GLN A 10 17.85 -5.74 32.18
C GLN A 10 16.37 -5.70 32.55
N ASN A 11 15.68 -6.82 32.40
CA ASN A 11 14.26 -6.95 32.68
C ASN A 11 14.06 -7.94 33.86
N PRO A 12 12.93 -7.85 34.59
CA PRO A 12 12.57 -8.86 35.58
C PRO A 12 12.38 -10.23 34.94
N ASP A 13 12.54 -11.31 35.72
CA ASP A 13 12.51 -12.68 35.19
C ASP A 13 11.14 -13.05 34.61
N GLU A 14 10.08 -12.48 35.18
CA GLU A 14 8.68 -12.66 34.79
C GLU A 14 8.30 -11.87 33.53
N ALA A 15 9.14 -10.93 33.08
CA ALA A 15 8.85 -10.11 31.90
C ALA A 15 8.71 -10.99 30.64
N LYS A 16 7.55 -10.92 29.98
CA LYS A 16 7.31 -11.61 28.69
C LYS A 16 7.87 -10.84 27.50
N PHE A 17 7.96 -9.52 27.62
CA PHE A 17 8.48 -8.59 26.61
C PHE A 17 9.43 -7.60 27.27
N CYS A 18 10.40 -7.10 26.51
CA CYS A 18 11.30 -6.07 27.00
C CYS A 18 10.59 -4.74 27.18
N GLU A 19 10.73 -4.12 28.35
CA GLU A 19 10.09 -2.83 28.67
C GLU A 19 10.66 -1.65 27.88
N THR A 20 11.86 -1.81 27.31
CA THR A 20 12.52 -0.77 26.51
C THR A 20 12.26 -0.91 25.01
N CYS A 21 12.37 -2.12 24.45
CA CYS A 21 12.31 -2.32 22.98
C CYS A 21 11.18 -3.23 22.50
N GLY A 22 10.38 -3.80 23.41
CA GLY A 22 9.25 -4.68 23.07
C GLY A 22 9.62 -6.08 22.59
N THR A 23 10.91 -6.42 22.48
CA THR A 23 11.34 -7.78 22.08
C THR A 23 10.87 -8.83 23.08
N ALA A 24 10.27 -9.91 22.58
CA ALA A 24 9.85 -11.05 23.38
C ALA A 24 11.04 -11.69 24.11
N LEU A 25 10.94 -11.83 25.43
CA LEU A 25 11.98 -12.38 26.29
C LEU A 25 11.68 -13.84 26.60
N ALA A 26 11.79 -14.68 25.57
CA ALA A 26 11.70 -16.15 25.59
C ALA A 26 10.92 -16.74 26.79
N GLY A 27 9.60 -16.56 26.77
CA GLY A 27 8.67 -17.52 27.37
C GLY A 27 8.15 -18.42 26.27
N ASN A 28 7.56 -19.58 26.61
CA ASN A 28 6.78 -20.38 25.66
C ASN A 28 5.61 -19.53 25.16
N ILE A 29 5.85 -18.69 24.14
CA ILE A 29 4.82 -18.00 23.39
C ILE A 29 4.25 -19.08 22.48
N PRO A 30 2.98 -19.50 22.67
CA PRO A 30 2.34 -20.38 21.72
C PRO A 30 2.54 -19.78 20.33
N GLN A 31 3.03 -20.56 19.39
CA GLN A 31 3.41 -20.11 18.05
C GLN A 31 2.29 -19.34 17.33
N SER A 32 1.04 -19.48 17.80
CA SER A 32 -0.12 -18.66 17.43
C SER A 32 0.02 -17.16 17.69
N PHE A 33 0.91 -16.72 18.60
CA PHE A 33 1.16 -15.29 18.86
C PHE A 33 2.38 -14.74 18.12
N LEU A 34 3.33 -15.59 17.70
CA LEU A 34 4.37 -15.19 16.74
C LEU A 34 3.82 -15.11 15.30
N ALA A 35 2.73 -15.82 15.01
CA ALA A 35 2.07 -15.82 13.71
C ALA A 35 1.30 -14.52 13.37
N ASN A 36 1.26 -13.53 14.27
CA ASN A 36 0.59 -12.24 14.01
C ASN A 36 1.55 -11.06 13.75
N GLN A 37 2.84 -11.32 13.55
CA GLN A 37 3.78 -10.38 12.91
C GLN A 37 4.20 -10.83 11.51
N THR A 38 3.24 -11.31 10.74
CA THR A 38 3.34 -11.40 9.29
C THR A 38 2.10 -10.77 8.64
N ASN A 39 1.80 -9.52 8.99
CA ASN A 39 1.10 -8.62 8.06
C ASN A 39 2.08 -8.11 7.00
N THR A 40 2.77 -9.06 6.37
CA THR A 40 3.33 -8.93 5.02
C THR A 40 2.99 -10.18 4.22
N THR A 41 1.87 -10.84 4.55
CA THR A 41 1.11 -11.54 3.52
C THR A 41 0.45 -10.46 2.70
N THR A 42 1.15 -10.05 1.65
CA THR A 42 0.57 -9.38 0.49
C THR A 42 -0.69 -10.14 0.13
N SER A 43 -1.83 -9.68 0.63
CA SER A 43 -3.06 -10.41 0.42
C SER A 43 -3.33 -10.33 -1.08
N GLU A 44 -3.53 -11.49 -1.71
CA GLU A 44 -3.98 -11.59 -3.10
C GLU A 44 -5.21 -10.68 -3.32
N GLY A 45 -6.07 -10.54 -2.30
CA GLY A 45 -7.20 -9.62 -2.27
C GLY A 45 -6.85 -8.12 -2.18
N THR A 46 -5.73 -7.73 -1.56
CA THR A 46 -5.25 -6.34 -1.47
C THR A 46 -4.52 -5.95 -2.76
N LYS A 47 -3.83 -6.88 -3.41
CA LYS A 47 -3.31 -6.69 -4.78
C LYS A 47 -4.45 -6.40 -5.76
N ILE A 48 -5.50 -7.22 -5.75
CA ILE A 48 -6.68 -7.04 -6.60
C ILE A 48 -7.45 -5.76 -6.20
N GLY A 49 -7.65 -5.52 -4.91
CA GLY A 49 -8.33 -4.31 -4.41
C GLY A 49 -7.60 -3.02 -4.79
N LEU A 50 -6.27 -3.01 -4.71
CA LEU A 50 -5.43 -1.89 -5.14
C LEU A 50 -5.43 -1.72 -6.66
N ALA A 51 -5.46 -2.83 -7.41
CA ALA A 51 -5.58 -2.79 -8.88
C ALA A 51 -6.94 -2.23 -9.33
N ILE A 52 -8.05 -2.64 -8.70
CA ILE A 52 -9.39 -2.10 -8.98
C ILE A 52 -9.43 -0.61 -8.64
N LEU A 53 -8.92 -0.20 -7.48
CA LEU A 53 -8.85 1.21 -7.08
C LEU A 53 -7.99 2.04 -8.04
N SER A 54 -6.88 1.48 -8.53
CA SER A 54 -6.00 2.10 -9.53
C SER A 54 -6.66 2.26 -10.90
N PHE A 55 -7.68 1.47 -11.23
CA PHE A 55 -8.40 1.56 -12.51
C PHE A 55 -9.56 2.57 -12.44
N ILE A 56 -10.16 2.77 -11.27
CA ILE A 56 -11.25 3.74 -11.08
C ILE A 56 -10.75 5.19 -11.15
N ILE A 57 -9.56 5.50 -10.65
CA ILE A 57 -8.96 6.85 -10.70
C ILE A 57 -8.81 7.39 -12.14
N PRO A 58 -8.21 6.67 -13.11
CA PRO A 58 -8.11 7.14 -14.49
C PRO A 58 -9.48 7.22 -15.18
N ILE A 59 -10.42 6.31 -14.88
CA ILE A 59 -11.78 6.38 -15.43
C ILE A 59 -12.49 7.67 -14.97
N VAL A 60 -12.43 8.00 -13.68
CA VAL A 60 -13.03 9.24 -13.15
C VAL A 60 -12.40 10.47 -13.78
N GLY A 61 -11.06 10.50 -13.94
CA GLY A 61 -10.36 11.60 -14.61
C GLY A 61 -10.76 11.78 -16.08
N ILE A 62 -10.92 10.68 -16.82
CA ILE A 62 -11.37 10.71 -18.23
C ILE A 62 -12.83 11.19 -18.31
N VAL A 63 -13.72 10.67 -17.47
CA VAL A 63 -15.14 11.07 -17.45
C VAL A 63 -15.29 12.56 -17.14
N LEU A 64 -14.63 13.06 -16.08
CA LEU A 64 -14.67 14.48 -15.72
C LEU A 64 -14.00 15.37 -16.80
N GLY A 65 -12.94 14.88 -17.43
CA GLY A 65 -12.27 15.57 -18.55
C GLY A 65 -13.20 15.73 -19.75
N ILE A 66 -13.89 14.66 -20.15
CA ILE A 66 -14.85 14.67 -21.27
C ILE A 66 -16.07 15.54 -20.93
N SER A 67 -16.62 15.45 -19.71
CA SER A 67 -17.74 16.29 -19.29
C SER A 67 -17.41 17.78 -19.39
N GLN A 68 -16.23 18.22 -18.96
CA GLN A 68 -15.82 19.63 -19.06
C GLN A 68 -15.45 20.09 -20.48
N MET A 69 -15.11 19.16 -21.39
CA MET A 69 -14.86 19.48 -22.80
C MET A 69 -16.14 19.80 -23.58
N ASN A 70 -17.29 19.32 -23.10
CA ASN A 70 -18.60 19.53 -23.72
C ASN A 70 -19.27 20.86 -23.32
N ASP A 71 -18.79 21.52 -22.26
CA ASP A 71 -19.25 22.85 -21.87
C ASP A 71 -18.83 23.92 -22.89
N LYS A 72 -19.69 24.90 -23.17
CA LYS A 72 -19.40 26.02 -24.11
C LYS A 72 -18.39 27.03 -23.55
N ASP A 73 -18.05 26.94 -22.27
CA ASP A 73 -17.14 27.85 -21.57
C ASP A 73 -15.67 27.45 -21.81
N PRO A 74 -14.83 28.31 -22.43
CA PRO A 74 -13.44 28.01 -22.74
C PRO A 74 -12.57 27.76 -21.50
N SER A 75 -12.93 28.31 -20.34
CA SER A 75 -12.17 28.17 -19.10
C SER A 75 -12.26 26.74 -18.55
N LYS A 76 -13.42 26.09 -18.68
CA LYS A 76 -13.65 24.70 -18.25
C LYS A 76 -12.99 23.69 -19.19
N LYS A 77 -12.87 24.02 -20.47
CA LYS A 77 -12.15 23.20 -21.46
C LYS A 77 -10.65 23.09 -21.18
N ALA A 78 -10.04 24.14 -20.64
CA ALA A 78 -8.63 24.09 -20.26
C ALA A 78 -8.39 23.09 -19.11
N ALA A 79 -9.22 23.15 -18.07
CA ALA A 79 -9.19 22.17 -16.98
C ALA A 79 -9.53 20.75 -17.47
N GLY A 80 -10.54 20.60 -18.33
CA GLY A 80 -10.92 19.31 -18.92
C GLY A 80 -9.79 18.63 -19.70
N LYS A 81 -9.02 19.40 -20.49
CA LYS A 81 -7.81 18.91 -21.17
C LYS A 81 -6.76 18.41 -20.18
N THR A 82 -6.50 19.16 -19.10
CA THR A 82 -5.55 18.76 -18.07
C THR A 82 -5.95 17.43 -17.43
N TYR A 83 -7.22 17.26 -17.03
CA TYR A 83 -7.69 16.01 -16.43
C TYR A 83 -7.68 14.84 -17.42
N LEU A 84 -7.95 15.09 -18.71
CA LEU A 84 -7.87 14.09 -19.76
C LEU A 84 -6.43 13.58 -19.94
N TYR A 85 -5.45 14.49 -20.05
CA TYR A 85 -4.05 14.12 -20.18
C TYR A 85 -3.50 13.42 -18.93
N LEU A 86 -3.90 13.86 -17.74
CA LEU A 86 -3.55 13.19 -16.48
C LEU A 86 -4.16 11.79 -16.40
N GLY A 87 -5.41 11.61 -16.82
CA GLY A 87 -6.08 10.30 -16.85
C GLY A 87 -5.43 9.34 -17.83
N ILE A 88 -5.17 9.77 -19.06
CA ILE A 88 -4.50 8.96 -20.09
C ILE A 88 -3.05 8.65 -19.69
N GLY A 89 -2.30 9.65 -19.22
CA GLY A 89 -0.92 9.48 -18.78
C GLY A 89 -0.79 8.52 -17.60
N GLY A 90 -1.70 8.62 -16.62
CA GLY A 90 -1.77 7.70 -15.50
C GLY A 90 -2.11 6.26 -15.92
N LEU A 91 -3.05 6.08 -16.86
CA LEU A 91 -3.38 4.76 -17.39
C LEU A 91 -2.22 4.12 -18.15
N VAL A 92 -1.54 4.88 -19.01
CA VAL A 92 -0.36 4.40 -19.76
C VAL A 92 0.76 4.02 -18.79
N LEU A 93 1.06 4.86 -17.81
CA LEU A 93 2.08 4.58 -16.80
C LEU A 93 1.76 3.33 -15.99
N ALA A 94 0.49 3.15 -15.60
CA ALA A 94 0.04 1.94 -14.90
C ALA A 94 0.21 0.68 -15.76
N CYS A 95 -0.12 0.74 -17.06
CA CYS A 95 0.11 -0.36 -18.00
C CYS A 95 1.60 -0.68 -18.18
N LEU A 96 2.46 0.35 -18.29
CA LEU A 96 3.90 0.16 -18.38
C LEU A 96 4.45 -0.49 -17.11
N TYR A 97 4.05 0.00 -15.93
CA TYR A 97 4.44 -0.59 -14.65
C TYR A 97 3.97 -2.04 -14.54
N ALA A 98 2.72 -2.35 -14.92
CA ALA A 98 2.21 -3.71 -14.93
C ALA A 98 3.00 -4.63 -15.87
N SER A 99 3.42 -4.14 -17.06
CA SER A 99 4.24 -4.93 -17.99
C SER A 99 5.65 -5.22 -17.46
N VAL A 100 6.25 -4.27 -16.73
CA VAL A 100 7.57 -4.44 -16.09
C VAL A 100 7.48 -5.41 -14.91
N VAL A 101 6.47 -5.28 -14.06
CA VAL A 101 6.28 -6.19 -12.91
C VAL A 101 5.87 -7.59 -13.39
N GLY A 102 5.01 -7.70 -14.40
CA GLY A 102 4.58 -8.97 -14.97
C GLY A 102 5.69 -9.74 -15.69
N SER A 103 6.66 -9.04 -16.29
CA SER A 103 7.85 -9.68 -16.87
C SER A 103 8.88 -10.11 -15.83
N SER A 104 8.75 -9.64 -14.58
CA SER A 104 9.67 -9.96 -13.48
C SER A 104 9.36 -11.28 -12.76
N GLY A 105 8.28 -11.99 -13.14
CA GLY A 105 7.95 -13.33 -12.64
C GLY A 105 7.78 -13.40 -11.11
N TYR A 106 6.62 -12.98 -10.61
CA TYR A 106 6.11 -13.36 -9.29
C TYR A 106 4.87 -14.21 -9.44
#